data_AF-A0A0B2VBL0-F1
#
_entry.id   AF-A0A0B2VBL0-F1
#
_cell.length_a   1.000
_cell.length_b   1.000
_cell.length_c   1.000
_cell.angle_alpha   90.00
_cell.angle_beta   90.00
_cell.angle_gamma   90.00
#
_symmetry.space_group_name_H-M   'P 1'
#
loop_
_entity.id
_entity.type
_entity.pdbx_description
1 polymer ?
#
loop_
_entity_poly.entity_id
_entity_poly.type
_entity_poly.pdbx_seq_one_letter_code
_entity_poly.pdbx_strand_id
1 'polypeptide(L)'
;MEFDEDSIYPDPRGPNEEKAKLGPPDRWLYCPAMGSVVAKHFLPFKTPLCKLYDDQIERKYQFHPRDVFAHKLKGAEPGAKIVLWIDLTKTNRYYSKKEVERRGCAYKKLAMKGHGETPSEEDTEHFCRIVRECLRSNPKGVIAVHCTHGFNRTGFLIAAYLAIELDWAIDAAISNFARFRHNGIYKQMYIDELFKRYGDEEDKFEAPPRPAWETGPVSDSCNPEEEGMESTANGMEDGTSSSEAAAATSDANFPRFMDGAVSSVTYVGDPTTRAVLQNKIREMCRYNKDGFPGSQPVSMERSPERDNLRLIAENPYMVSWKADGLRYMVLINDDDEVYAFDRDNNVFRIPSVTFPHRKESRHIKDTLIDTEIIIDKVPGEDGRIKETPRMLIYDIIKYEGINVGDCDFTTRLLCIQKELIGPRIEALKTGRIRRENEPMSIRAKEFWGLDAVRKLFEDKFTRNVGHEIDGLIFQPVKEPYRAGRCDTLLKWKPPSHNSIDFKLQIRRVCKEGELPEHIGFLYVQHESRPMGEMKATKKLLPYDGKIIECTLQVKTHSTLCLARGQSRYSRKVA
;
A
#
# COMPACT_ATOMS: atom_id res chain seq x y z
N MET A 1 6.88 -15.96 -40.07
CA MET A 1 5.63 -15.65 -40.78
C MET A 1 4.74 -14.92 -39.81
N GLU A 2 4.59 -13.62 -39.99
CA GLU A 2 3.49 -12.88 -39.36
C GLU A 2 2.21 -13.36 -40.05
N PHE A 3 1.31 -13.95 -39.28
CA PHE A 3 -0.01 -14.34 -39.76
C PHE A 3 -0.93 -13.14 -39.61
N ASP A 4 -1.80 -12.92 -40.59
CA ASP A 4 -2.78 -11.84 -40.53
C ASP A 4 -3.77 -12.08 -39.38
N GLU A 5 -3.66 -11.26 -38.32
CA GLU A 5 -4.56 -11.27 -37.16
C GLU A 5 -5.98 -10.82 -37.54
N ASP A 6 -6.16 -10.15 -38.69
CA ASP A 6 -7.46 -9.79 -39.26
C ASP A 6 -8.25 -11.00 -39.78
N SER A 7 -7.57 -12.13 -40.03
CA SER A 7 -8.22 -13.39 -40.40
C SER A 7 -8.80 -14.19 -39.23
N ILE A 8 -8.48 -13.83 -37.98
CA ILE A 8 -8.88 -14.58 -36.76
C ILE A 8 -9.98 -13.87 -35.98
N TYR A 9 -9.94 -12.53 -35.98
CA TYR A 9 -10.81 -11.69 -35.17
C TYR A 9 -11.77 -10.89 -36.06
N PRO A 10 -13.07 -10.81 -35.71
CA PRO A 10 -13.72 -11.38 -34.52
C PRO A 10 -13.99 -12.89 -34.63
N ASP A 11 -13.94 -13.62 -33.50
CA ASP A 11 -14.31 -15.03 -33.40
C ASP A 11 -15.70 -15.16 -32.75
N PRO A 12 -16.74 -15.64 -33.47
CA PRO A 12 -18.09 -15.73 -32.93
C PRO A 12 -18.19 -16.57 -31.64
N ARG A 13 -17.35 -17.60 -31.51
CA ARG A 13 -17.31 -18.47 -30.32
C ARG A 13 -16.28 -18.03 -29.28
N GLY A 14 -15.48 -17.01 -29.60
CA GLY A 14 -14.41 -16.47 -28.77
C GLY A 14 -14.55 -14.96 -28.57
N PRO A 15 -13.47 -14.18 -28.72
CA PRO A 15 -13.50 -12.72 -28.64
C PRO A 15 -14.20 -12.10 -29.85
N ASN A 16 -15.17 -11.24 -29.57
CA ASN A 16 -15.89 -10.42 -30.54
C ASN A 16 -16.06 -9.00 -29.98
N GLU A 17 -16.52 -8.06 -30.81
CA GLU A 17 -16.64 -6.65 -30.41
C GLU A 17 -17.57 -6.45 -29.20
N GLU A 18 -18.68 -7.18 -29.11
CA GLU A 18 -19.61 -7.10 -27.98
C GLU A 18 -18.96 -7.53 -26.66
N LYS A 19 -18.20 -8.62 -26.65
CA LYS A 19 -17.48 -9.10 -25.47
C LYS A 19 -16.25 -8.25 -25.13
N ALA A 20 -15.66 -7.59 -26.12
CA ALA A 20 -14.56 -6.66 -25.93
C ALA A 20 -15.03 -5.37 -25.25
N LYS A 21 -16.27 -4.91 -25.48
CA LYS A 21 -16.89 -3.77 -24.79
C LYS A 21 -16.98 -3.94 -23.27
N LEU A 22 -16.95 -5.18 -22.76
CA LEU A 22 -16.93 -5.48 -21.32
C LEU A 22 -15.59 -5.12 -20.63
N GLY A 23 -14.66 -4.47 -21.32
CA GLY A 23 -13.41 -4.03 -20.72
C GLY A 23 -12.36 -5.14 -20.53
N PRO A 24 -11.08 -4.80 -20.30
CA PRO A 24 -10.09 -5.77 -19.84
C PRO A 24 -10.51 -6.39 -18.49
N PRO A 25 -9.95 -7.55 -18.11
CA PRO A 25 -10.22 -8.11 -16.78
C PRO A 25 -9.79 -7.16 -15.65
N ASP A 26 -10.52 -7.19 -14.53
CA ASP A 26 -10.21 -6.37 -13.36
C ASP A 26 -8.77 -6.51 -12.90
N ARG A 27 -8.14 -5.39 -12.56
CA ARG A 27 -6.76 -5.32 -12.03
C ARG A 27 -5.71 -5.98 -12.95
N TRP A 28 -5.99 -6.09 -14.25
CA TRP A 28 -5.12 -6.73 -15.23
C TRP A 28 -4.02 -5.81 -15.80
N LEU A 29 -4.29 -4.51 -15.89
CA LEU A 29 -3.39 -3.52 -16.52
C LEU A 29 -1.99 -3.53 -15.91
N TYR A 30 -1.90 -3.34 -14.60
CA TYR A 30 -0.63 -3.27 -13.87
C TYR A 30 -0.08 -4.64 -13.45
N CYS A 31 -0.80 -5.72 -13.75
CA CYS A 31 -0.34 -7.08 -13.48
C CYS A 31 0.87 -7.43 -14.38
N PRO A 32 2.00 -7.92 -13.82
CA PRO A 32 3.16 -8.31 -14.59
C PRO A 32 2.83 -9.39 -15.64
N ALA A 33 3.24 -9.15 -16.89
CA ALA A 33 2.84 -9.98 -18.02
C ALA A 33 3.33 -11.44 -17.90
N MET A 34 4.63 -11.64 -17.64
CA MET A 34 5.30 -12.95 -17.74
C MET A 34 6.08 -13.30 -16.48
N GLY A 35 6.12 -14.59 -16.12
CA GLY A 35 7.12 -15.17 -15.23
C GLY A 35 8.29 -15.77 -16.01
N SER A 36 9.22 -16.40 -15.31
CA SER A 36 10.27 -17.26 -15.88
C SER A 36 9.86 -18.73 -15.81
N VAL A 37 10.60 -19.59 -16.51
CA VAL A 37 10.26 -21.01 -16.57
C VAL A 37 10.55 -21.69 -15.24
N VAL A 38 9.48 -22.18 -14.59
CA VAL A 38 9.47 -22.92 -13.33
C VAL A 38 9.76 -24.40 -13.64
N ALA A 39 10.64 -25.02 -12.86
CA ALA A 39 10.98 -26.44 -12.97
C ALA A 39 11.26 -26.91 -14.42
N LYS A 40 11.93 -26.07 -15.23
CA LYS A 40 12.30 -26.29 -16.64
C LYS A 40 11.14 -26.41 -17.65
N HIS A 41 9.91 -26.63 -17.19
CA HIS A 41 8.77 -26.92 -18.08
C HIS A 41 7.64 -25.90 -18.01
N PHE A 42 7.41 -25.19 -16.91
CA PHE A 42 6.20 -24.37 -16.78
C PHE A 42 6.49 -22.89 -16.95
N LEU A 43 5.76 -22.23 -17.85
CA LEU A 43 5.83 -20.78 -18.03
C LEU A 43 4.52 -20.15 -17.52
N PRO A 44 4.51 -19.54 -16.32
CA PRO A 44 3.36 -18.81 -15.81
C PRO A 44 3.29 -17.38 -16.38
N PHE A 45 2.10 -16.93 -16.75
CA PHE A 45 1.86 -15.58 -17.29
C PHE A 45 0.42 -15.14 -17.05
N LYS A 46 0.12 -13.85 -17.22
CA LYS A 46 -1.25 -13.33 -17.16
C LYS A 46 -2.01 -13.63 -18.45
N THR A 47 -3.34 -13.60 -18.46
CA THR A 47 -4.09 -13.81 -19.72
C THR A 47 -3.70 -12.73 -20.76
N PRO A 48 -3.29 -13.07 -21.97
CA PRO A 48 -3.14 -12.06 -23.03
C PRO A 48 -4.51 -11.60 -23.51
N LEU A 49 -4.56 -10.44 -24.17
CA LEU A 49 -5.75 -9.89 -24.80
C LEU A 49 -5.53 -9.79 -26.31
N CYS A 50 -6.56 -10.02 -27.11
CA CYS A 50 -6.51 -9.79 -28.56
C CYS A 50 -6.60 -8.30 -28.90
N LYS A 51 -6.30 -7.97 -30.16
CA LYS A 51 -6.29 -6.59 -30.68
C LYS A 51 -7.60 -5.79 -30.47
N LEU A 52 -8.73 -6.47 -30.25
CA LEU A 52 -10.02 -5.83 -29.97
C LEU A 52 -10.02 -4.99 -28.68
N TYR A 53 -9.02 -5.18 -27.81
CA TYR A 53 -8.84 -4.42 -26.58
C TYR A 53 -7.83 -3.27 -26.72
N ASP A 54 -7.19 -3.09 -27.88
CA ASP A 54 -6.07 -2.15 -28.06
C ASP A 54 -6.48 -0.70 -27.82
N ASP A 55 -7.67 -0.32 -28.29
CA ASP A 55 -8.21 1.03 -28.12
C ASP A 55 -8.56 1.35 -26.64
N GLN A 56 -8.69 0.32 -25.80
CA GLN A 56 -9.02 0.45 -24.38
C GLN A 56 -7.78 0.45 -23.48
N ILE A 57 -6.60 0.14 -24.03
CA ILE A 57 -5.38 -0.12 -23.27
C ILE A 57 -4.22 0.69 -23.85
N GLU A 58 -3.57 1.50 -23.02
CA GLU A 58 -2.37 2.23 -23.44
C GLU A 58 -1.30 1.28 -24.01
N ARG A 59 -0.66 1.68 -25.12
CA ARG A 59 0.30 0.86 -25.88
C ARG A 59 1.40 0.20 -25.04
N LYS A 60 1.83 0.82 -23.94
CA LYS A 60 2.85 0.27 -23.01
C LYS A 60 2.36 -0.92 -22.16
N TYR A 61 1.04 -1.10 -22.01
CA TYR A 61 0.42 -2.17 -21.22
C TYR A 61 -0.24 -3.26 -22.07
N GLN A 62 -0.27 -3.08 -23.39
CA GLN A 62 -0.75 -4.08 -24.34
C GLN A 62 0.07 -5.37 -24.24
N PHE A 63 -0.63 -6.50 -24.24
CA PHE A 63 -0.02 -7.82 -24.10
C PHE A 63 -0.86 -8.87 -24.81
N HIS A 64 -0.32 -9.41 -25.89
CA HIS A 64 -0.99 -10.28 -26.86
C HIS A 64 -0.44 -11.71 -26.82
N PRO A 65 -1.16 -12.70 -27.40
CA PRO A 65 -0.65 -14.06 -27.47
C PRO A 65 0.69 -14.16 -28.20
N ARG A 66 0.92 -13.32 -29.23
CA ARG A 66 2.22 -13.24 -29.93
C ARG A 66 3.40 -12.90 -29.00
N ASP A 67 3.17 -12.09 -27.97
CA ASP A 67 4.21 -11.65 -27.05
C ASP A 67 4.67 -12.79 -26.14
N VAL A 68 3.78 -13.76 -25.86
CA VAL A 68 4.11 -14.98 -25.10
C VAL A 68 5.07 -15.86 -25.91
N PHE A 69 4.81 -16.05 -27.21
CA PHE A 69 5.69 -16.82 -28.09
C PHE A 69 7.02 -16.13 -28.38
N ALA A 70 7.03 -14.79 -28.42
CA ALA A 70 8.25 -14.00 -28.57
C ALA A 70 9.09 -13.94 -27.29
N HIS A 71 8.53 -14.33 -26.14
CA HIS A 71 9.20 -14.24 -24.86
C HIS A 71 10.40 -15.20 -24.75
N LYS A 72 11.49 -14.72 -24.16
CA LYS A 72 12.68 -15.55 -23.91
C LYS A 72 12.38 -16.55 -22.79
N LEU A 73 12.49 -17.84 -23.10
CA LEU A 73 12.25 -18.95 -22.16
C LEU A 73 13.42 -19.12 -21.17
N LYS A 74 13.64 -18.12 -20.32
CA LYS A 74 14.69 -18.14 -19.28
C LYS A 74 14.38 -19.26 -18.27
N GLY A 75 15.31 -20.22 -18.14
CA GLY A 75 15.16 -21.38 -17.25
C GLY A 75 14.71 -22.67 -17.95
N ALA A 76 14.34 -22.61 -19.24
CA ALA A 76 14.08 -23.80 -20.04
C ALA A 76 15.37 -24.41 -20.61
N GLU A 77 15.27 -25.65 -21.07
CA GLU A 77 16.38 -26.30 -21.76
C GLU A 77 16.71 -25.64 -23.12
N PRO A 78 17.98 -25.69 -23.57
CA PRO A 78 18.37 -25.15 -24.87
C PRO A 78 17.54 -25.76 -26.01
N GLY A 79 16.93 -24.90 -26.83
CA GLY A 79 16.08 -25.31 -27.96
C GLY A 79 14.64 -25.64 -27.59
N ALA A 80 14.25 -25.46 -26.31
CA ALA A 80 12.87 -25.63 -25.88
C ALA A 80 11.92 -24.65 -26.57
N LYS A 81 10.68 -25.10 -26.81
CA LYS A 81 9.59 -24.30 -27.40
C LYS A 81 8.32 -24.50 -26.58
N ILE A 82 7.41 -23.55 -26.69
CA ILE A 82 6.09 -23.67 -26.09
C ILE A 82 5.29 -24.70 -26.91
N VAL A 83 4.98 -25.85 -26.30
CA VAL A 83 4.30 -26.98 -26.96
C VAL A 83 2.85 -27.13 -26.54
N LEU A 84 2.51 -26.64 -25.34
CA LEU A 84 1.17 -26.70 -24.79
C LEU A 84 0.81 -25.39 -24.10
N TRP A 85 -0.42 -24.95 -24.30
CA TRP A 85 -1.01 -23.76 -23.72
C TRP A 85 -2.25 -24.16 -22.91
N ILE A 86 -2.20 -23.89 -21.61
CA ILE A 86 -3.28 -24.20 -20.66
C ILE A 86 -3.92 -22.89 -20.20
N ASP A 87 -5.19 -22.73 -20.57
CA ASP A 87 -6.03 -21.60 -20.18
C ASP A 87 -6.97 -22.01 -19.04
N LEU A 88 -6.77 -21.42 -17.87
CA LEU A 88 -7.55 -21.67 -16.66
C LEU A 88 -8.75 -20.71 -16.50
N THR A 89 -8.97 -19.79 -17.44
CA THR A 89 -10.05 -18.80 -17.34
C THR A 89 -11.40 -19.43 -17.67
N LYS A 90 -12.47 -18.99 -16.99
CA LYS A 90 -13.85 -19.44 -17.28
C LYS A 90 -14.38 -18.91 -18.63
N THR A 91 -13.93 -17.73 -19.04
CA THR A 91 -14.45 -17.01 -20.21
C THR A 91 -13.62 -17.26 -21.48
N ASN A 92 -14.24 -17.15 -22.66
CA ASN A 92 -13.56 -17.24 -23.96
C ASN A 92 -13.36 -15.86 -24.63
N ARG A 93 -13.50 -14.77 -23.86
CA ARG A 93 -13.54 -13.40 -24.41
C ARG A 93 -12.18 -12.76 -24.69
N TYR A 94 -11.08 -13.32 -24.20
CA TYR A 94 -9.79 -12.61 -24.18
C TYR A 94 -9.00 -12.73 -25.48
N TYR A 95 -8.85 -13.94 -26.01
CA TYR A 95 -8.14 -14.24 -27.26
C TYR A 95 -8.69 -15.53 -27.87
N SER A 96 -8.44 -15.77 -29.16
CA SER A 96 -8.93 -16.99 -29.82
C SER A 96 -7.89 -18.11 -29.73
N LYS A 97 -8.35 -19.32 -29.36
CA LYS A 97 -7.50 -20.52 -29.37
C LYS A 97 -6.88 -20.81 -30.75
N LYS A 98 -7.53 -20.37 -31.83
CA LYS A 98 -7.04 -20.55 -33.21
C LYS A 98 -5.69 -19.86 -33.41
N GLU A 99 -5.44 -18.75 -32.72
CA GLU A 99 -4.17 -18.04 -32.80
C GLU A 99 -3.02 -18.86 -32.20
N VAL A 100 -3.29 -19.55 -31.09
CA VAL A 100 -2.33 -20.44 -30.42
C VAL A 100 -2.07 -21.69 -31.27
N GLU A 101 -3.14 -22.33 -31.76
CA GLU A 101 -3.07 -23.54 -32.59
C GLU A 101 -2.32 -23.29 -33.91
N ARG A 102 -2.55 -22.13 -34.56
CA ARG A 102 -1.87 -21.76 -35.82
C ARG A 102 -0.36 -21.54 -35.64
N ARG A 103 0.09 -21.21 -34.42
CA ARG A 103 1.51 -21.11 -34.07
C ARG A 103 2.15 -22.46 -33.71
N GLY A 104 1.43 -23.56 -33.94
CA GLY A 104 1.92 -24.93 -33.72
C GLY A 104 1.93 -25.37 -32.26
N CYS A 105 1.11 -24.73 -31.40
CA CYS A 105 1.02 -25.03 -29.99
C CYS A 105 -0.34 -25.67 -29.67
N ALA A 106 -0.34 -26.78 -28.92
CA ALA A 106 -1.57 -27.41 -28.49
C ALA A 106 -2.29 -26.51 -27.47
N TYR A 107 -3.62 -26.39 -27.58
CA TYR A 107 -4.41 -25.58 -26.67
C TYR A 107 -5.37 -26.44 -25.83
N LYS A 108 -5.37 -26.23 -24.51
CA LYS A 108 -6.30 -26.88 -23.57
C LYS A 108 -6.92 -25.84 -22.65
N LYS A 109 -8.24 -25.83 -22.56
CA LYS A 109 -8.99 -24.98 -21.63
C LYS A 109 -9.48 -25.82 -20.47
N LEU A 110 -9.12 -25.42 -19.25
CA LEU A 110 -9.59 -26.01 -18.00
C LEU A 110 -10.37 -24.91 -17.26
N ALA A 111 -11.66 -24.79 -17.55
CA ALA A 111 -12.47 -23.70 -17.04
C ALA A 111 -12.71 -23.87 -15.53
N MET A 112 -11.95 -23.12 -14.73
CA MET A 112 -12.10 -23.13 -13.27
C MET A 112 -13.31 -22.32 -12.83
N LYS A 113 -13.94 -22.71 -11.72
CA LYS A 113 -15.03 -21.95 -11.07
C LYS A 113 -14.57 -20.53 -10.63
N GLY A 114 -15.57 -19.69 -10.33
CA GLY A 114 -15.45 -18.24 -10.09
C GLY A 114 -14.69 -17.87 -8.80
N HIS A 115 -14.86 -16.64 -8.32
CA HIS A 115 -14.07 -16.05 -7.24
C HIS A 115 -14.08 -16.87 -5.94
N GLY A 116 -12.92 -16.99 -5.29
CA GLY A 116 -12.85 -17.46 -3.91
C GLY A 116 -12.83 -18.97 -3.70
N GLU A 117 -12.65 -19.78 -4.75
CA GLU A 117 -12.47 -21.24 -4.65
C GLU A 117 -11.07 -21.68 -5.10
N THR A 118 -10.55 -22.73 -4.45
CA THR A 118 -9.32 -23.44 -4.83
C THR A 118 -9.63 -24.51 -5.89
N PRO A 119 -8.66 -24.90 -6.75
CA PRO A 119 -8.87 -26.00 -7.69
C PRO A 119 -9.22 -27.30 -6.94
N SER A 120 -10.19 -28.05 -7.47
CA SER A 120 -10.58 -29.34 -6.89
C SER A 120 -9.49 -30.40 -7.10
N GLU A 121 -9.61 -31.54 -6.43
CA GLU A 121 -8.72 -32.68 -6.67
C GLU A 121 -8.86 -33.18 -8.11
N GLU A 122 -10.08 -33.26 -8.64
CA GLU A 122 -10.35 -33.64 -10.04
C GLU A 122 -9.68 -32.67 -11.03
N ASP A 123 -9.75 -31.35 -10.78
CA ASP A 123 -9.07 -30.35 -11.60
C ASP A 123 -7.54 -30.54 -11.60
N THR A 124 -6.99 -30.90 -10.43
CA THR A 124 -5.56 -31.11 -10.24
C THR A 124 -5.11 -32.39 -10.95
N GLU A 125 -5.84 -33.49 -10.80
CA GLU A 125 -5.58 -34.74 -11.52
C GLU A 125 -5.68 -34.56 -13.04
N HIS A 126 -6.69 -33.83 -13.51
CA HIS A 126 -6.85 -33.53 -14.93
C HIS A 126 -5.68 -32.70 -15.46
N PHE A 127 -5.26 -31.67 -14.72
CA PHE A 127 -4.08 -30.88 -15.07
C PHE A 127 -2.83 -31.76 -15.15
N CYS A 128 -2.58 -32.59 -14.14
CA CYS A 128 -1.43 -33.50 -14.11
C CYS A 128 -1.44 -34.48 -15.28
N ARG A 129 -2.60 -35.07 -15.60
CA ARG A 129 -2.76 -36.00 -16.73
C ARG A 129 -2.40 -35.34 -18.07
N ILE A 130 -2.91 -34.14 -18.33
CA ILE A 130 -2.64 -33.40 -19.58
C ILE A 130 -1.15 -33.07 -19.69
N VAL A 131 -0.56 -32.57 -18.61
CA VAL A 131 0.86 -32.19 -18.57
C VAL A 131 1.75 -33.43 -18.80
N ARG A 132 1.46 -34.53 -18.10
CA ARG A 132 2.21 -35.79 -18.21
C ARG A 132 2.19 -36.35 -19.63
N GLU A 133 1.02 -36.37 -20.28
CA GLU A 133 0.86 -36.82 -21.66
C GLU A 133 1.67 -35.94 -22.64
N CYS A 134 1.66 -34.62 -22.42
CA CYS A 134 2.39 -33.67 -23.24
C CYS A 134 3.91 -33.82 -23.09
N LEU A 135 4.43 -33.90 -21.86
CA LEU A 135 5.87 -34.01 -21.60
C LEU A 135 6.44 -35.37 -22.01
N ARG A 136 5.65 -36.45 -21.97
CA ARG A 136 6.05 -37.75 -22.54
C ARG A 136 6.34 -37.65 -24.04
N SER A 137 5.51 -36.89 -24.76
CA SER A 137 5.67 -36.69 -26.21
C SER A 137 6.69 -35.60 -26.56
N ASN A 138 6.88 -34.63 -25.65
CA ASN A 138 7.79 -33.49 -25.83
C ASN A 138 8.63 -33.28 -24.55
N PRO A 139 9.69 -34.07 -24.32
CA PRO A 139 10.47 -34.02 -23.07
C PRO A 139 11.14 -32.68 -22.80
N LYS A 140 11.43 -31.88 -23.85
CA LYS A 140 12.02 -30.53 -23.75
C LYS A 140 10.99 -29.41 -23.91
N GLY A 141 9.70 -29.77 -23.94
CA GLY A 141 8.61 -28.83 -24.15
C GLY A 141 8.42 -27.90 -22.97
N VAL A 142 8.02 -26.66 -23.26
CA VAL A 142 7.51 -25.71 -22.27
C VAL A 142 5.99 -25.65 -22.36
N ILE A 143 5.35 -25.65 -21.20
CA ILE A 143 3.92 -25.58 -21.00
C ILE A 143 3.61 -24.18 -20.48
N ALA A 144 2.95 -23.40 -21.32
CA ALA A 144 2.45 -22.08 -20.98
C ALA A 144 1.15 -22.25 -20.18
N VAL A 145 1.10 -21.78 -18.93
CA VAL A 145 -0.09 -21.85 -18.08
C VAL A 145 -0.49 -20.47 -17.61
N HIS A 146 -1.77 -20.11 -17.75
CA HIS A 146 -2.29 -18.85 -17.19
C HIS A 146 -3.70 -19.00 -16.62
N CYS A 147 -4.02 -18.16 -15.65
CA CYS A 147 -5.39 -17.81 -15.27
C CYS A 147 -5.66 -16.36 -15.69
N THR A 148 -6.50 -15.61 -14.98
CA THR A 148 -6.68 -14.17 -15.26
C THR A 148 -5.36 -13.41 -15.05
N HIS A 149 -4.73 -13.55 -13.87
CA HIS A 149 -3.51 -12.83 -13.51
C HIS A 149 -2.24 -13.69 -13.54
N GLY A 150 -2.36 -15.02 -13.58
CA GLY A 150 -1.21 -15.93 -13.67
C GLY A 150 -0.43 -16.13 -12.37
N PHE A 151 -1.12 -16.05 -11.21
CA PHE A 151 -0.50 -16.19 -9.88
C PHE A 151 -1.15 -17.32 -9.08
N ASN A 152 -2.30 -17.09 -8.43
CA ASN A 152 -2.85 -18.05 -7.46
C ASN A 152 -3.24 -19.41 -8.06
N ARG A 153 -4.23 -19.46 -8.96
CA ARG A 153 -4.67 -20.73 -9.61
C ARG A 153 -3.57 -21.40 -10.43
N THR A 154 -2.76 -20.59 -11.12
CA THR A 154 -1.63 -21.07 -11.92
C THR A 154 -0.56 -21.68 -11.02
N GLY A 155 -0.17 -20.98 -9.95
CA GLY A 155 0.80 -21.45 -8.97
C GLY A 155 0.32 -22.67 -8.22
N PHE A 156 -0.97 -22.75 -7.88
CA PHE A 156 -1.58 -23.91 -7.23
C PHE A 156 -1.41 -25.17 -8.07
N LEU A 157 -1.83 -25.14 -9.34
CA LEU A 157 -1.75 -26.32 -10.21
C LEU A 157 -0.30 -26.71 -10.54
N ILE A 158 0.59 -25.72 -10.71
CA ILE A 158 2.01 -25.99 -10.91
C ILE A 158 2.62 -26.62 -9.66
N ALA A 159 2.37 -26.06 -8.47
CA ALA A 159 2.90 -26.59 -7.21
C ALA A 159 2.39 -28.01 -6.92
N ALA A 160 1.09 -28.25 -7.13
CA ALA A 160 0.48 -29.57 -6.99
C ALA A 160 1.08 -30.59 -7.98
N TYR A 161 1.34 -30.19 -9.23
CA TYR A 161 2.04 -31.06 -10.19
C TYR A 161 3.45 -31.43 -9.71
N LEU A 162 4.22 -30.45 -9.20
CA LEU A 162 5.57 -30.71 -8.70
C LEU A 162 5.55 -31.65 -7.50
N ALA A 163 4.55 -31.54 -6.63
CA ALA A 163 4.37 -32.45 -5.50
C ALA A 163 3.98 -33.86 -5.96
N ILE A 164 2.98 -34.00 -6.85
CA ILE A 164 2.42 -35.30 -7.26
C ILE A 164 3.35 -36.07 -8.20
N GLU A 165 3.97 -35.40 -9.18
CA GLU A 165 4.71 -36.08 -10.27
C GLU A 165 6.22 -36.07 -10.09
N LEU A 166 6.76 -35.10 -9.35
CA LEU A 166 8.21 -34.96 -9.15
C LEU A 166 8.64 -35.20 -7.69
N ASP A 167 7.70 -35.56 -6.81
CA ASP A 167 7.93 -35.79 -5.37
C ASP A 167 8.58 -34.59 -4.65
N TRP A 168 8.24 -33.36 -5.05
CA TRP A 168 8.72 -32.17 -4.34
C TRP A 168 7.95 -31.97 -3.05
N ALA A 169 8.66 -31.59 -1.99
CA ALA A 169 8.02 -31.04 -0.80
C ALA A 169 7.22 -29.78 -1.19
N ILE A 170 6.01 -29.65 -0.65
CA ILE A 170 5.05 -28.64 -1.12
C ILE A 170 5.54 -27.21 -0.85
N ASP A 171 6.23 -27.01 0.27
CA ASP A 171 6.89 -25.77 0.65
C ASP A 171 7.97 -25.36 -0.38
N ALA A 172 8.77 -26.33 -0.83
CA ALA A 172 9.79 -26.14 -1.86
C ALA A 172 9.15 -25.84 -3.22
N ALA A 173 8.04 -26.50 -3.57
CA ALA A 173 7.30 -26.25 -4.80
C ALA A 173 6.71 -24.83 -4.85
N ILE A 174 6.06 -24.38 -3.77
CA ILE A 174 5.51 -23.02 -3.65
C ILE A 174 6.65 -21.98 -3.68
N SER A 175 7.74 -22.22 -2.95
CA SER A 175 8.91 -21.34 -2.93
C SER A 175 9.59 -21.24 -4.30
N ASN A 176 9.66 -22.35 -5.05
CA ASN A 176 10.19 -22.37 -6.40
C ASN A 176 9.32 -21.55 -7.34
N PHE A 177 8.00 -21.72 -7.27
CA PHE A 177 7.07 -20.91 -8.04
C PHE A 177 7.25 -19.41 -7.73
N ALA A 178 7.33 -19.02 -6.47
CA ALA A 178 7.54 -17.62 -6.05
C ALA A 178 8.86 -17.01 -6.55
N ARG A 179 9.91 -17.83 -6.70
CA ARG A 179 11.21 -17.41 -7.24
C ARG A 179 11.14 -17.06 -8.73
N PHE A 180 10.39 -17.83 -9.53
CA PHE A 180 10.30 -17.62 -10.98
C PHE A 180 9.09 -16.77 -11.40
N ARG A 181 8.09 -16.64 -10.53
CA ARG A 181 6.95 -15.72 -10.65
C ARG A 181 6.84 -14.92 -9.34
N HIS A 182 7.51 -13.76 -9.30
CA HIS A 182 7.65 -12.92 -8.11
C HIS A 182 6.30 -12.64 -7.42
N ASN A 183 6.25 -12.68 -6.08
CA ASN A 183 5.06 -12.71 -5.22
C ASN A 183 4.29 -14.05 -5.18
N GLY A 184 4.56 -14.98 -6.09
CA GLY A 184 4.05 -16.35 -6.02
C GLY A 184 2.53 -16.44 -5.84
N ILE A 185 2.10 -17.42 -5.04
CA ILE A 185 0.72 -17.53 -4.57
C ILE A 185 0.58 -16.58 -3.38
N TYR A 186 -0.27 -15.56 -3.50
CA TYR A 186 -0.41 -14.48 -2.52
C TYR A 186 -1.77 -14.47 -1.80
N LYS A 187 -2.66 -15.41 -2.14
CA LYS A 187 -3.92 -15.64 -1.43
C LYS A 187 -3.78 -16.85 -0.52
N GLN A 188 -3.89 -16.61 0.79
CA GLN A 188 -3.65 -17.61 1.84
C GLN A 188 -4.41 -18.92 1.60
N MET A 189 -5.71 -18.86 1.30
CA MET A 189 -6.55 -20.02 1.04
C MET A 189 -5.98 -21.05 0.04
N TYR A 190 -5.17 -20.62 -0.94
CA TYR A 190 -4.54 -21.54 -1.90
C TYR A 190 -3.32 -22.25 -1.29
N ILE A 191 -2.56 -21.56 -0.44
CA ILE A 191 -1.43 -22.16 0.29
C ILE A 191 -1.99 -23.16 1.31
N ASP A 192 -3.04 -22.77 2.03
CA ASP A 192 -3.71 -23.60 3.04
C ASP A 192 -4.14 -24.95 2.45
N GLU A 193 -4.82 -24.89 1.31
CA GLU A 193 -5.32 -26.09 0.65
C GLU A 193 -4.18 -26.95 0.06
N LEU A 194 -3.08 -26.35 -0.39
CA LEU A 194 -1.91 -27.11 -0.86
C LEU A 194 -1.24 -27.86 0.29
N PHE A 195 -1.05 -27.22 1.45
CA PHE A 195 -0.49 -27.88 2.62
C PHE A 195 -1.43 -28.97 3.14
N LYS A 196 -2.73 -28.70 3.21
CA LYS A 196 -3.73 -29.69 3.61
C LYS A 196 -3.73 -30.96 2.74
N ARG A 197 -3.48 -30.83 1.43
CA ARG A 197 -3.49 -31.96 0.49
C ARG A 197 -2.14 -32.66 0.33
N TYR A 198 -1.04 -31.93 0.41
CA TYR A 198 0.28 -32.41 -0.05
C TYR A 198 1.43 -32.17 0.94
N GLY A 199 1.17 -31.65 2.14
CA GLY A 199 2.19 -31.42 3.16
C GLY A 199 1.65 -31.50 4.59
N ASP A 200 2.42 -30.93 5.53
CA ASP A 200 2.06 -30.89 6.95
C ASP A 200 1.50 -29.51 7.33
N GLU A 201 0.34 -29.48 8.01
CA GLU A 201 -0.29 -28.21 8.39
C GLU A 201 0.54 -27.37 9.38
N GLU A 202 1.47 -28.01 10.10
CA GLU A 202 2.38 -27.36 11.06
C GLU A 202 3.50 -26.55 10.38
N ASP A 203 3.88 -26.90 9.14
CA ASP A 203 4.92 -26.22 8.35
C ASP A 203 4.35 -25.12 7.44
N LYS A 204 3.07 -24.81 7.61
CA LYS A 204 2.36 -23.80 6.84
C LYS A 204 2.94 -22.42 7.10
N PHE A 205 3.31 -21.73 6.02
CA PHE A 205 3.76 -20.35 6.07
C PHE A 205 2.70 -19.37 5.56
N GLU A 206 2.83 -18.12 6.02
CA GLU A 206 1.95 -17.03 5.59
C GLU A 206 2.22 -16.64 4.13
N ALA A 207 1.14 -16.41 3.40
CA ALA A 207 1.17 -15.90 2.05
C ALA A 207 1.85 -14.53 2.04
N PRO A 208 2.65 -14.23 1.00
CA PRO A 208 3.20 -12.89 0.83
C PRO A 208 2.08 -11.85 0.71
N PRO A 209 2.36 -10.58 1.06
CA PRO A 209 1.37 -9.52 0.97
C PRO A 209 0.83 -9.41 -0.46
N ARG A 210 -0.45 -9.04 -0.57
CA ARG A 210 -1.12 -8.88 -1.86
C ARG A 210 -0.33 -7.91 -2.74
N PRO A 211 -0.04 -8.26 -4.01
CA PRO A 211 0.72 -7.39 -4.89
C PRO A 211 0.02 -6.03 -5.06
N ALA A 212 0.80 -4.94 -5.08
CA ALA A 212 0.26 -3.58 -5.23
C ALA A 212 -0.56 -3.36 -6.52
N TRP A 213 -0.38 -4.18 -7.55
CA TRP A 213 -1.21 -4.13 -8.76
C TRP A 213 -2.62 -4.72 -8.56
N GLU A 214 -2.82 -5.55 -7.52
CA GLU A 214 -4.14 -6.10 -7.16
C GLU A 214 -5.01 -5.08 -6.40
N THR A 215 -4.41 -4.04 -5.83
CA THR A 215 -5.09 -2.90 -5.18
C THR A 215 -5.23 -1.68 -6.09
N GLY A 216 -4.88 -1.82 -7.38
CA GLY A 216 -5.02 -0.76 -8.38
C GLY A 216 -6.49 -0.38 -8.65
N PRO A 217 -6.73 0.77 -9.32
CA PRO A 217 -8.07 1.29 -9.56
C PRO A 217 -8.90 0.23 -10.28
N VAL A 218 -10.04 -0.13 -9.68
CA VAL A 218 -11.07 -0.94 -10.32
C VAL A 218 -11.62 -0.11 -11.48
N SER A 219 -11.69 -0.66 -12.68
CA SER A 219 -12.40 0.02 -13.77
C SER A 219 -13.88 0.05 -13.40
N ASP A 220 -14.47 1.24 -13.32
CA ASP A 220 -15.92 1.45 -13.18
C ASP A 220 -16.65 0.94 -14.42
N SER A 221 -16.75 -0.37 -14.56
CA SER A 221 -17.72 -1.04 -15.42
C SER A 221 -18.66 -1.81 -14.51
N CYS A 222 -19.74 -1.14 -14.12
CA CYS A 222 -20.88 -1.73 -13.46
C CYS A 222 -21.39 -2.92 -14.29
N ASN A 223 -21.37 -4.11 -13.70
CA ASN A 223 -22.26 -5.21 -14.09
C ASN A 223 -23.03 -5.62 -12.84
N PRO A 224 -24.30 -5.21 -12.69
CA PRO A 224 -25.13 -5.57 -11.55
C PRO A 224 -25.83 -6.90 -11.84
N GLU A 225 -25.12 -8.03 -11.79
CA GLU A 225 -25.75 -9.34 -11.68
C GLU A 225 -24.89 -10.28 -10.82
N GLU A 226 -25.57 -11.03 -9.95
CA GLU A 226 -25.07 -11.98 -8.93
C GLU A 226 -24.77 -11.39 -7.53
N GLU A 227 -25.74 -10.67 -6.95
CA GLU A 227 -25.96 -10.75 -5.50
C GLU A 227 -26.69 -12.07 -5.19
N GLY A 228 -25.91 -13.08 -4.81
CA GLY A 228 -26.39 -14.35 -4.27
C GLY A 228 -26.52 -14.28 -2.75
N MET A 229 -27.74 -14.04 -2.29
CA MET A 229 -28.24 -14.22 -0.94
C MET A 229 -27.88 -15.61 -0.39
N GLU A 230 -27.24 -15.70 0.78
CA GLU A 230 -27.35 -16.88 1.64
C GLU A 230 -27.71 -16.47 3.08
N SER A 231 -29.02 -16.51 3.30
CA SER A 231 -29.64 -16.76 4.59
C SER A 231 -29.39 -18.20 5.03
N THR A 232 -28.82 -18.40 6.21
CA THR A 232 -29.03 -19.63 6.98
C THR A 232 -29.57 -19.26 8.34
N ALA A 233 -30.90 -19.38 8.45
CA ALA A 233 -31.62 -19.46 9.70
C ALA A 233 -31.61 -20.91 10.21
N ASN A 234 -31.82 -21.02 11.53
CA ASN A 234 -32.08 -22.18 12.39
C ASN A 234 -30.87 -22.62 13.23
N GLY A 235 -30.94 -22.71 14.56
CA GLY A 235 -32.11 -22.70 15.42
C GLY A 235 -31.80 -22.30 16.86
N MET A 236 -32.88 -21.90 17.53
CA MET A 236 -32.98 -21.61 18.96
C MET A 236 -32.65 -22.84 19.81
N GLU A 237 -31.98 -22.62 20.93
CA GLU A 237 -32.44 -23.13 22.23
C GLU A 237 -31.89 -22.26 23.38
N ASP A 238 -32.68 -22.22 24.44
CA ASP A 238 -32.84 -21.21 25.48
C ASP A 238 -31.94 -21.46 26.71
N GLY A 239 -31.68 -20.44 27.55
CA GLY A 239 -31.03 -20.66 28.85
C GLY A 239 -30.26 -19.51 29.51
N THR A 240 -31.01 -18.51 30.01
CA THR A 240 -30.82 -17.70 31.24
C THR A 240 -29.46 -17.50 31.96
N SER A 241 -29.21 -16.21 32.24
CA SER A 241 -28.72 -15.57 33.49
C SER A 241 -27.22 -15.39 33.81
N SER A 242 -26.82 -14.11 33.76
CA SER A 242 -26.10 -13.28 34.75
C SER A 242 -24.60 -13.44 35.07
N SER A 243 -24.00 -12.24 35.19
CA SER A 243 -22.85 -11.79 35.99
C SER A 243 -21.43 -11.90 35.42
N GLU A 244 -20.88 -10.70 35.15
CA GLU A 244 -19.55 -10.19 35.53
C GLU A 244 -18.37 -11.17 35.59
N ALA A 245 -17.39 -11.00 34.69
CA ALA A 245 -16.04 -10.56 35.04
C ALA A 245 -15.12 -10.59 33.81
N ALA A 246 -14.35 -9.51 33.67
CA ALA A 246 -13.09 -9.36 32.95
C ALA A 246 -12.55 -10.57 32.16
N ALA A 247 -12.48 -10.41 30.84
CA ALA A 247 -11.44 -11.03 30.03
C ALA A 247 -10.93 -9.98 29.03
N ALA A 248 -9.78 -9.41 29.35
CA ALA A 248 -8.93 -8.72 28.40
C ALA A 248 -8.52 -9.72 27.31
N THR A 249 -9.24 -9.72 26.19
CA THR A 249 -8.79 -10.38 24.96
C THR A 249 -7.92 -9.40 24.20
N SER A 250 -6.68 -9.80 23.98
CA SER A 250 -5.69 -9.06 23.21
C SER A 250 -6.11 -8.96 21.74
N ASP A 251 -6.82 -7.88 21.39
CA ASP A 251 -7.05 -7.47 20.00
C ASP A 251 -5.71 -7.05 19.36
N ALA A 252 -5.11 -8.00 18.65
CA ALA A 252 -3.88 -7.82 17.91
C ALA A 252 -4.10 -7.45 16.43
N ASN A 253 -5.36 -7.30 15.98
CA ASN A 253 -5.67 -7.24 14.54
C ASN A 253 -6.29 -5.92 14.03
N PHE A 254 -6.44 -4.91 14.90
CA PHE A 254 -6.95 -3.59 14.49
C PHE A 254 -5.86 -2.50 14.51
N PRO A 255 -5.86 -1.57 13.53
CA PRO A 255 -4.97 -0.41 13.54
C PRO A 255 -5.09 0.34 14.88
N ARG A 256 -3.96 0.70 15.48
CA ARG A 256 -3.93 1.43 16.75
C ARG A 256 -3.61 2.89 16.51
N PHE A 257 -4.41 3.77 17.10
CA PHE A 257 -4.16 5.20 17.03
C PHE A 257 -2.87 5.57 17.78
N MET A 258 -1.94 6.26 17.12
CA MET A 258 -0.62 6.59 17.68
C MET A 258 0.10 5.36 18.29
N ASP A 259 0.03 4.19 17.65
CA ASP A 259 0.58 2.92 18.14
C ASP A 259 0.04 2.48 19.53
N GLY A 260 -1.10 3.04 19.97
CA GLY A 260 -1.71 2.80 21.27
C GLY A 260 -1.31 3.81 22.36
N ALA A 261 -0.59 4.89 22.01
CA ALA A 261 -0.20 5.93 22.97
C ALA A 261 -1.40 6.72 23.54
N VAL A 262 -2.54 6.72 22.84
CA VAL A 262 -3.79 7.34 23.31
C VAL A 262 -4.87 6.27 23.38
N SER A 263 -4.99 5.60 24.53
CA SER A 263 -5.87 4.44 24.72
C SER A 263 -7.37 4.75 24.66
N SER A 264 -7.75 6.01 24.82
CA SER A 264 -9.15 6.46 24.73
C SER A 264 -9.68 6.54 23.30
N VAL A 265 -8.80 6.63 22.29
CA VAL A 265 -9.22 6.72 20.89
C VAL A 265 -9.47 5.32 20.35
N THR A 266 -10.67 5.10 19.81
CA THR A 266 -11.10 3.78 19.33
C THR A 266 -11.08 3.70 17.81
N TYR A 267 -10.72 2.53 17.28
CA TYR A 267 -10.81 2.28 15.85
C TYR A 267 -12.25 1.98 15.45
N VAL A 268 -12.73 2.58 14.35
CA VAL A 268 -14.07 2.32 13.82
C VAL A 268 -14.03 1.03 13.00
N GLY A 269 -14.41 -0.07 13.65
CA GLY A 269 -14.42 -1.41 13.06
C GLY A 269 -15.52 -1.64 12.03
N ASP A 270 -16.63 -0.88 12.10
CA ASP A 270 -17.76 -1.01 11.19
C ASP A 270 -17.41 -0.55 9.76
N PRO A 271 -17.39 -1.44 8.76
CA PRO A 271 -17.01 -1.08 7.39
C PRO A 271 -17.96 -0.06 6.75
N THR A 272 -19.25 -0.11 7.08
CA THR A 272 -20.27 0.76 6.49
C THR A 272 -20.10 2.20 6.95
N THR A 273 -20.04 2.43 8.26
CA THR A 273 -19.76 3.73 8.85
C THR A 273 -18.44 4.29 8.35
N ARG A 274 -17.40 3.45 8.27
CA ARG A 274 -16.10 3.85 7.74
C ARG A 274 -16.19 4.32 6.29
N ALA A 275 -16.90 3.60 5.42
CA ALA A 275 -17.09 3.98 4.03
C ALA A 275 -17.86 5.31 3.89
N VAL A 276 -18.92 5.50 4.69
CA VAL A 276 -19.68 6.76 4.72
C VAL A 276 -18.80 7.94 5.14
N LEU A 277 -18.02 7.77 6.21
CA LEU A 277 -17.09 8.79 6.71
C LEU A 277 -15.97 9.10 5.71
N GLN A 278 -15.40 8.07 5.07
CA GLN A 278 -14.39 8.21 4.01
C GLN A 278 -14.96 8.95 2.79
N ASN A 279 -16.20 8.63 2.38
CA ASN A 279 -16.87 9.34 1.29
C ASN A 279 -17.13 10.80 1.65
N LYS A 280 -17.54 11.08 2.89
CA LYS A 280 -17.79 12.44 3.38
C LYS A 280 -16.53 13.32 3.32
N ILE A 281 -15.38 12.82 3.78
CA ILE A 281 -14.12 13.60 3.68
C ILE A 281 -13.67 13.78 2.22
N ARG A 282 -13.92 12.77 1.37
CA ARG A 282 -13.59 12.83 -0.06
C ARG A 282 -14.36 13.96 -0.75
N GLU A 283 -15.67 14.05 -0.48
CA GLU A 283 -16.54 15.11 -0.99
C GLU A 283 -16.13 16.49 -0.45
N MET A 284 -15.85 16.60 0.85
CA MET A 284 -15.40 17.85 1.47
C MET A 284 -14.08 18.37 0.86
N CYS A 285 -13.17 17.47 0.47
CA CYS A 285 -11.91 17.81 -0.18
C CYS A 285 -11.96 17.90 -1.72
N ARG A 286 -13.11 17.62 -2.35
CA ARG A 286 -13.25 17.50 -3.82
C ARG A 286 -12.20 16.55 -4.43
N TYR A 287 -11.93 15.43 -3.76
CA TYR A 287 -10.89 14.48 -4.17
C TYR A 287 -11.49 13.33 -4.99
N ASN A 288 -11.05 13.12 -6.24
CA ASN A 288 -11.72 12.16 -7.13
C ASN A 288 -11.12 10.74 -7.10
N LYS A 289 -10.17 10.47 -6.21
CA LYS A 289 -9.49 9.18 -6.12
C LYS A 289 -9.84 8.49 -4.81
N ASP A 290 -9.67 7.18 -4.78
CA ASP A 290 -9.69 6.42 -3.54
C ASP A 290 -8.40 6.61 -2.74
N GLY A 291 -8.56 6.71 -1.43
CA GLY A 291 -7.47 6.91 -0.48
C GLY A 291 -7.52 8.26 0.24
N PHE A 292 -6.48 8.54 0.99
CA PHE A 292 -6.39 9.70 1.87
C PHE A 292 -6.33 11.03 1.07
N PRO A 293 -7.28 11.97 1.27
CA PRO A 293 -7.38 13.20 0.48
C PRO A 293 -6.42 14.31 0.93
N GLY A 294 -5.68 14.14 2.04
CA GLY A 294 -4.80 15.17 2.58
C GLY A 294 -3.69 15.65 1.64
N SER A 295 -3.37 16.94 1.69
CA SER A 295 -2.35 17.57 0.82
C SER A 295 -0.94 17.02 1.06
N GLN A 296 -0.28 16.44 0.05
CA GLN A 296 1.03 15.80 0.19
C GLN A 296 2.16 16.75 -0.23
N PRO A 297 3.06 17.15 0.70
CA PRO A 297 4.19 18.02 0.41
C PRO A 297 5.28 17.31 -0.41
N VAL A 298 5.92 18.05 -1.31
CA VAL A 298 7.10 17.61 -2.06
C VAL A 298 8.39 18.04 -1.36
N SER A 299 9.44 17.23 -1.49
CA SER A 299 10.74 17.58 -0.92
C SER A 299 11.34 18.79 -1.66
N MET A 300 11.90 19.72 -0.90
CA MET A 300 12.63 20.86 -1.44
C MET A 300 13.91 20.37 -2.14
N GLU A 301 14.11 20.82 -3.37
CA GLU A 301 15.18 20.40 -4.26
C GLU A 301 15.70 21.59 -5.07
N ARG A 302 17.02 21.60 -5.29
CA ARG A 302 17.73 22.57 -6.12
C ARG A 302 18.65 21.85 -7.10
N SER A 303 18.10 20.86 -7.82
CA SER A 303 18.84 20.14 -8.86
C SER A 303 18.68 20.83 -10.22
N PRO A 304 19.60 20.61 -11.17
CA PRO A 304 19.48 21.20 -12.51
C PRO A 304 18.20 20.79 -13.26
N GLU A 305 17.66 19.61 -12.95
CA GLU A 305 16.45 19.07 -13.59
C GLU A 305 15.16 19.48 -12.86
N ARG A 306 15.24 19.74 -11.55
CA ARG A 306 14.12 20.16 -10.70
C ARG A 306 14.59 21.18 -9.67
N ASP A 307 14.25 22.45 -9.93
CA ASP A 307 14.42 23.56 -8.98
C ASP A 307 13.03 24.04 -8.54
N ASN A 308 12.63 23.61 -7.34
CA ASN A 308 11.43 24.12 -6.68
C ASN A 308 11.74 25.17 -5.60
N LEU A 309 13.03 25.39 -5.28
CA LEU A 309 13.44 26.42 -4.34
C LEU A 309 13.11 27.83 -4.88
N ARG A 310 13.18 28.03 -6.21
CA ARG A 310 12.76 29.27 -6.87
C ARG A 310 11.34 29.73 -6.50
N LEU A 311 10.44 28.79 -6.19
CA LEU A 311 9.05 29.11 -5.84
C LEU A 311 8.97 30.01 -4.61
N ILE A 312 9.88 29.83 -3.64
CA ILE A 312 9.95 30.63 -2.42
C ILE A 312 10.37 32.08 -2.72
N ALA A 313 11.17 32.29 -3.76
CA ALA A 313 11.55 33.63 -4.20
C ALA A 313 10.45 34.30 -5.03
N GLU A 314 9.69 33.52 -5.79
CA GLU A 314 8.66 34.00 -6.72
C GLU A 314 7.31 34.26 -6.04
N ASN A 315 6.98 33.54 -4.97
CA ASN A 315 5.66 33.57 -4.33
C ASN A 315 5.76 33.83 -2.82
N PRO A 316 4.72 34.40 -2.19
CA PRO A 316 4.68 34.54 -0.74
C PRO A 316 4.47 33.18 -0.06
N TYR A 317 5.38 32.85 0.85
CA TYR A 317 5.33 31.65 1.67
C TYR A 317 5.31 31.98 3.16
N MET A 318 4.68 31.09 3.92
CA MET A 318 4.82 31.02 5.37
C MET A 318 5.57 29.74 5.74
N VAL A 319 6.33 29.81 6.82
CA VAL A 319 7.15 28.70 7.31
C VAL A 319 6.68 28.27 8.70
N SER A 320 6.71 26.97 8.93
CA SER A 320 6.62 26.39 10.26
C SER A 320 7.64 25.28 10.40
N TRP A 321 7.91 24.86 11.63
CA TRP A 321 8.72 23.69 11.92
C TRP A 321 7.95 22.42 11.56
N LYS A 322 8.69 21.37 11.20
CA LYS A 322 8.15 20.03 10.99
C LYS A 322 8.40 19.20 12.25
N ALA A 323 7.34 18.60 12.78
CA ALA A 323 7.44 17.70 13.92
C ALA A 323 7.68 16.28 13.46
N ASP A 324 8.27 15.46 14.34
CA ASP A 324 8.16 14.00 14.24
C ASP A 324 6.80 13.53 14.81
N GLY A 325 5.74 13.80 14.06
CA GLY A 325 4.36 13.46 14.41
C GLY A 325 3.67 12.57 13.38
N LEU A 326 2.55 11.98 13.78
CA LEU A 326 1.66 11.25 12.88
C LEU A 326 0.58 12.20 12.34
N ARG A 327 0.37 12.15 11.03
CA ARG A 327 -0.58 13.03 10.35
C ARG A 327 -1.98 12.42 10.39
N TYR A 328 -2.95 13.24 10.79
CA TYR A 328 -4.36 12.88 10.76
C TYR A 328 -5.19 14.03 10.19
N MET A 329 -6.15 13.74 9.33
CA MET A 329 -7.26 14.66 9.08
C MET A 329 -8.34 14.41 10.12
N VAL A 330 -8.94 15.45 10.68
CA VAL A 330 -9.98 15.31 11.69
C VAL A 330 -11.28 15.92 11.19
N LEU A 331 -12.32 15.09 11.11
CA LEU A 331 -13.69 15.48 10.82
C LEU A 331 -14.43 15.68 12.14
N ILE A 332 -14.95 16.88 12.31
CA ILE A 332 -15.84 17.25 13.40
C ILE A 332 -17.24 17.23 12.80
N ASN A 333 -17.95 16.11 12.98
CA ASN A 333 -19.24 15.88 12.37
C ASN A 333 -20.35 16.58 13.15
N ASP A 334 -20.42 16.29 14.45
CA ASP A 334 -21.32 16.88 15.44
C ASP A 334 -20.75 16.68 16.85
N ASP A 335 -21.52 16.99 17.90
CA ASP A 335 -21.14 16.76 19.29
C ASP A 335 -20.87 15.27 19.57
N ASP A 336 -19.72 14.98 20.20
CA ASP A 336 -19.18 13.63 20.42
C ASP A 336 -19.00 12.76 19.14
N GLU A 337 -19.06 13.37 17.96
CA GLU A 337 -18.82 12.74 16.66
C GLU A 337 -17.57 13.32 15.98
N VAL A 338 -16.42 13.11 16.64
CA VAL A 338 -15.11 13.53 16.13
C VAL A 338 -14.33 12.33 15.63
N TYR A 339 -13.95 12.34 14.36
CA TYR A 339 -13.25 11.24 13.69
C TYR A 339 -11.91 11.68 13.12
N ALA A 340 -10.87 10.87 13.30
CA ALA A 340 -9.55 11.06 12.72
C ALA A 340 -9.26 10.02 11.64
N PHE A 341 -8.60 10.47 10.57
CA PHE A 341 -8.26 9.67 9.40
C PHE A 341 -6.75 9.68 9.21
N ASP A 342 -6.12 8.50 9.19
CA ASP A 342 -4.69 8.37 8.91
C ASP A 342 -4.39 8.33 7.41
N ARG A 343 -3.10 8.20 7.06
CA ARG A 343 -2.64 8.11 5.66
C ARG A 343 -3.09 6.83 4.95
N ASP A 344 -3.31 5.76 5.70
CA ASP A 344 -3.81 4.49 5.19
C ASP A 344 -5.35 4.47 5.07
N ASN A 345 -5.98 5.63 5.34
CA ASN A 345 -7.41 5.86 5.31
C ASN A 345 -8.19 5.09 6.39
N ASN A 346 -7.52 4.65 7.46
CA ASN A 346 -8.16 4.10 8.65
C ASN A 346 -8.89 5.21 9.42
N VAL A 347 -10.00 4.85 10.06
CA VAL A 347 -10.86 5.80 10.76
C VAL A 347 -10.88 5.50 12.24
N PHE A 348 -10.66 6.54 13.04
CA PHE A 348 -10.59 6.49 14.49
C PHE A 348 -11.59 7.47 15.09
N ARG A 349 -12.31 7.09 16.14
CA ARG A 349 -13.20 7.98 16.88
C ARG A 349 -12.45 8.56 18.08
N ILE A 350 -12.44 9.88 18.19
CA ILE A 350 -11.84 10.60 19.32
C ILE A 350 -12.96 10.98 20.29
N PRO A 351 -13.12 10.29 21.44
CA PRO A 351 -14.18 10.63 22.39
C PRO A 351 -13.82 11.86 23.22
N SER A 352 -14.85 12.48 23.81
CA SER A 352 -14.68 13.50 24.86
C SER A 352 -13.85 14.71 24.43
N VAL A 353 -13.88 15.06 23.14
CA VAL A 353 -13.30 16.28 22.60
C VAL A 353 -14.42 17.20 22.17
N THR A 354 -14.38 18.45 22.64
CA THR A 354 -15.41 19.44 22.34
C THR A 354 -14.81 20.64 21.60
N PHE A 355 -15.50 21.07 20.55
CA PHE A 355 -15.27 22.28 19.79
C PHE A 355 -16.49 23.21 19.88
N PRO A 356 -16.53 24.12 20.87
CA PRO A 356 -17.63 25.06 21.04
C PRO A 356 -17.71 26.06 19.87
N HIS A 357 -18.92 26.39 19.45
CA HIS A 357 -19.15 27.45 18.48
C HIS A 357 -18.86 28.82 19.10
N ARG A 358 -18.27 29.73 18.33
CA ARG A 358 -17.83 31.04 18.82
C ARG A 358 -18.97 31.94 19.31
N LYS A 359 -20.12 31.92 18.61
CA LYS A 359 -21.24 32.85 18.85
C LYS A 359 -22.44 32.20 19.53
N GLU A 360 -22.55 30.89 19.47
CA GLU A 360 -23.74 30.14 19.87
C GLU A 360 -23.35 29.10 20.90
N SER A 361 -24.23 28.79 21.84
CA SER A 361 -23.99 27.79 22.88
C SER A 361 -24.21 26.36 22.36
N ARG A 362 -23.56 26.01 21.25
CA ARG A 362 -23.61 24.69 20.61
C ARG A 362 -22.23 24.23 20.17
N HIS A 363 -22.12 22.96 19.81
CA HIS A 363 -20.95 22.41 19.15
C HIS A 363 -20.90 22.81 17.66
N ILE A 364 -19.70 22.91 17.10
CA ILE A 364 -19.53 23.09 15.64
C ILE A 364 -19.79 21.77 14.92
N LYS A 365 -20.20 21.84 13.67
CA LYS A 365 -20.50 20.66 12.83
C LYS A 365 -19.85 20.76 11.46
N ASP A 366 -19.89 19.68 10.70
CA ASP A 366 -19.43 19.61 9.29
C ASP A 366 -18.11 20.35 9.02
N THR A 367 -17.14 20.19 9.92
CA THR A 367 -15.86 20.90 9.90
C THR A 367 -14.73 19.90 9.69
N LEU A 368 -13.83 20.18 8.74
CA LEU A 368 -12.72 19.30 8.37
C LEU A 368 -11.40 20.05 8.48
N ILE A 369 -10.51 19.50 9.31
CA ILE A 369 -9.20 20.10 9.63
C ILE A 369 -8.07 19.12 9.34
N ASP A 370 -6.90 19.67 9.01
CA ASP A 370 -5.67 18.91 8.79
C ASP A 370 -4.73 19.11 9.98
N THR A 371 -4.26 17.99 10.54
CA THR A 371 -3.60 17.97 11.84
C THR A 371 -2.38 17.06 11.88
N GLU A 372 -1.48 17.38 12.80
CA GLU A 372 -0.32 16.57 13.16
C GLU A 372 -0.39 16.27 14.65
N ILE A 373 -0.36 14.99 15.01
CA ILE A 373 -0.44 14.55 16.40
C ILE A 373 0.94 14.13 16.85
N ILE A 374 1.38 14.73 17.95
CA ILE A 374 2.72 14.58 18.53
C ILE A 374 2.63 14.17 20.00
N ILE A 375 3.70 13.57 20.51
CA ILE A 375 3.84 13.29 21.94
C ILE A 375 4.85 14.27 22.51
N ASP A 376 4.36 15.23 23.29
CA ASP A 376 5.18 16.27 23.89
C ASP A 376 5.69 15.81 25.25
N LYS A 377 6.98 16.01 25.49
CA LYS A 377 7.64 15.73 26.78
C LYS A 377 7.63 16.99 27.63
N VAL A 378 6.65 17.09 28.52
CA VAL A 378 6.48 18.25 29.40
C VAL A 378 7.01 17.91 30.79
N PRO A 379 7.85 18.74 31.41
CA PRO A 379 8.16 18.56 32.83
C PRO A 379 6.89 18.73 33.66
N GLY A 380 6.50 17.69 34.39
CA GLY A 380 5.40 17.73 35.36
C GLY A 380 5.77 18.52 36.60
N GLU A 381 4.76 18.86 37.41
CA GLU A 381 4.94 19.61 38.66
C GLU A 381 5.89 18.89 39.65
N ASP A 382 5.96 17.56 39.57
CA ASP A 382 6.84 16.70 40.38
C ASP A 382 8.28 16.57 39.82
N GLY A 383 8.63 17.33 38.77
CA GLY A 383 9.93 17.24 38.09
C GLY A 383 10.11 16.02 37.17
N ARG A 384 9.11 15.12 37.10
CA ARG A 384 9.09 13.98 36.16
C ARG A 384 8.61 14.42 34.77
N ILE A 385 9.23 13.90 33.72
CA ILE A 385 8.79 14.17 32.33
C ILE A 385 7.48 13.41 32.08
N LYS A 386 6.41 14.14 31.78
CA LYS A 386 5.10 13.61 31.38
C LYS A 386 4.97 13.67 29.87
N GLU A 387 4.77 12.51 29.25
CA GLU A 387 4.41 12.40 27.84
C GLU A 387 2.93 12.75 27.68
N THR A 388 2.66 13.84 26.95
CA THR A 388 1.30 14.35 26.75
C THR A 388 1.01 14.40 25.25
N PRO A 389 -0.01 13.67 24.75
CA PRO A 389 -0.40 13.75 23.35
C PRO A 389 -0.96 15.15 23.04
N ARG A 390 -0.56 15.68 21.88
CA ARG A 390 -0.98 16.99 21.39
C ARG A 390 -1.37 16.92 19.92
N MET A 391 -2.56 17.42 19.61
CA MET A 391 -3.03 17.63 18.25
C MET A 391 -2.74 19.07 17.81
N LEU A 392 -1.96 19.20 16.76
CA LEU A 392 -1.57 20.46 16.15
C LEU A 392 -2.36 20.66 14.87
N ILE A 393 -3.31 21.58 14.89
CA ILE A 393 -4.09 21.95 13.71
C ILE A 393 -3.28 22.94 12.89
N TYR A 394 -2.97 22.59 11.64
CA TYR A 394 -2.13 23.44 10.78
C TYR A 394 -2.85 23.93 9.52
N ASP A 395 -3.93 23.29 9.08
CA ASP A 395 -4.78 23.82 8.00
C ASP A 395 -6.26 23.43 8.23
N ILE A 396 -7.18 24.13 7.55
CA ILE A 396 -8.63 23.90 7.61
C ILE A 396 -9.20 23.88 6.20
N ILE A 397 -9.98 22.84 5.89
CA ILE A 397 -10.57 22.63 4.57
C ILE A 397 -12.01 23.14 4.55
N LYS A 398 -12.78 22.81 5.57
CA LYS A 398 -14.21 23.14 5.64
C LYS A 398 -14.58 23.56 7.06
N TYR A 399 -15.44 24.55 7.20
CA TYR A 399 -15.98 25.00 8.49
C TYR A 399 -17.50 25.11 8.37
N GLU A 400 -18.24 24.30 9.12
CA GLU A 400 -19.71 24.27 9.11
C GLU A 400 -20.32 24.20 7.70
N GLY A 401 -19.75 23.35 6.85
CA GLY A 401 -20.18 23.21 5.46
C GLY A 401 -19.66 24.29 4.50
N ILE A 402 -19.06 25.37 4.98
CA ILE A 402 -18.45 26.44 4.16
C ILE A 402 -17.05 26.00 3.72
N ASN A 403 -16.75 26.13 2.43
CA ASN A 403 -15.43 25.78 1.89
C ASN A 403 -14.40 26.87 2.17
N VAL A 404 -13.74 26.77 3.32
CA VAL A 404 -12.64 27.66 3.74
C VAL A 404 -11.34 27.32 3.00
N GLY A 405 -11.21 26.11 2.48
CA GLY A 405 -10.07 25.64 1.70
C GLY A 405 -9.82 26.46 0.44
N ASP A 406 -10.86 27.06 -0.13
CA ASP A 406 -10.75 27.91 -1.34
C ASP A 406 -10.14 29.31 -1.03
N CYS A 407 -10.03 29.71 0.25
CA CYS A 407 -9.44 30.98 0.66
C CYS A 407 -7.91 30.93 0.76
N ASP A 408 -7.26 32.10 0.88
CA ASP A 408 -5.83 32.20 1.16
C ASP A 408 -5.45 31.58 2.52
N PHE A 409 -4.23 31.08 2.64
CA PHE A 409 -3.77 30.38 3.84
C PHE A 409 -3.83 31.23 5.11
N THR A 410 -3.61 32.54 4.99
CA THR A 410 -3.73 33.48 6.13
C THR A 410 -5.15 33.54 6.69
N THR A 411 -6.16 33.50 5.82
CA THR A 411 -7.57 33.46 6.19
C THR A 411 -7.93 32.12 6.80
N ARG A 412 -7.40 31.02 6.26
CA ARG A 412 -7.56 29.67 6.84
C ARG A 412 -6.97 29.61 8.24
N LEU A 413 -5.76 30.13 8.45
CA LEU A 413 -5.11 30.20 9.76
C LEU A 413 -5.88 31.09 10.75
N LEU A 414 -6.38 32.23 10.29
CA LEU A 414 -7.22 33.11 11.09
C LEU A 414 -8.53 32.42 11.52
N CYS A 415 -9.14 31.64 10.62
CA CYS A 415 -10.31 30.82 10.91
C CYS A 415 -10.03 29.80 12.01
N ILE A 416 -8.91 29.06 11.92
CA ILE A 416 -8.49 28.13 12.98
C ILE A 416 -8.34 28.85 14.32
N GLN A 417 -7.66 30.00 14.34
CA GLN A 417 -7.44 30.75 15.58
C GLN A 417 -8.73 31.29 16.19
N LYS A 418 -9.60 31.91 15.38
CA LYS A 418 -10.81 32.59 15.86
C LYS A 418 -12.00 31.67 16.09
N GLU A 419 -12.19 30.67 15.25
CA GLU A 419 -13.39 29.83 15.25
C GLU A 419 -13.16 28.47 15.94
N LEU A 420 -11.93 27.97 16.03
CA LEU A 420 -11.63 26.70 16.73
C LEU A 420 -10.92 26.93 18.06
N ILE A 421 -9.77 27.61 18.05
CA ILE A 421 -8.92 27.72 19.24
C ILE A 421 -9.47 28.75 20.23
N GLY A 422 -9.90 29.92 19.76
CA GLY A 422 -10.47 30.98 20.59
C GLY A 422 -11.62 30.51 21.49
N PRO A 423 -12.69 29.90 20.94
CA PRO A 423 -13.83 29.41 21.71
C PRO A 423 -13.43 28.32 22.71
N ARG A 424 -12.47 27.47 22.36
CA ARG A 424 -11.94 26.45 23.28
C ARG A 424 -11.16 27.06 24.45
N ILE A 425 -10.34 28.08 24.20
CA ILE A 425 -9.63 28.80 25.27
C ILE A 425 -10.64 29.47 26.22
N GLU A 426 -11.69 30.08 25.68
CA GLU A 426 -12.75 30.68 26.49
C GLU A 426 -13.50 29.62 27.31
N ALA A 427 -13.89 28.50 26.70
CA ALA A 427 -14.54 27.40 27.39
C ALA A 427 -13.68 26.74 28.48
N LEU A 428 -12.36 26.67 28.28
CA LEU A 428 -11.40 26.25 29.31
C LEU A 428 -11.36 27.24 30.48
N LYS A 429 -11.36 28.56 30.20
CA LYS A 429 -11.37 29.60 31.24
C LYS A 429 -12.66 29.59 32.05
N THR A 430 -13.81 29.36 31.41
CA THR A 430 -15.10 29.29 32.09
C THR A 430 -15.37 27.94 32.74
N GLY A 431 -14.46 26.96 32.62
CA GLY A 431 -14.62 25.61 33.17
C GLY A 431 -15.68 24.74 32.46
N ARG A 432 -16.14 25.16 31.27
CA ARG A 432 -17.03 24.35 30.41
C ARG A 432 -16.29 23.16 29.81
N ILE A 433 -15.01 23.35 29.51
CA ILE A 433 -14.09 22.27 29.11
C ILE A 433 -13.09 22.06 30.25
N ARG A 434 -12.85 20.80 30.59
CA ARG A 434 -11.84 20.39 31.57
C ARG A 434 -10.74 19.63 30.86
N ARG A 435 -9.49 20.07 31.03
CA ARG A 435 -8.33 19.52 30.31
C ARG A 435 -8.08 18.05 30.66
N GLU A 436 -8.41 17.66 31.88
CA GLU A 436 -8.28 16.30 32.41
C GLU A 436 -9.24 15.30 31.76
N ASN A 437 -10.35 15.77 31.17
CA ASN A 437 -11.34 14.93 30.53
C ASN A 437 -11.05 14.71 29.03
N GLU A 438 -10.19 15.54 28.44
CA GLU A 438 -9.85 15.43 27.03
C GLU A 438 -8.70 14.44 26.83
N PRO A 439 -8.75 13.60 25.78
CA PRO A 439 -7.72 12.59 25.52
C PRO A 439 -6.37 13.21 25.11
N MET A 440 -6.38 14.44 24.59
CA MET A 440 -5.19 15.13 24.11
C MET A 440 -5.38 16.64 24.12
N SER A 441 -4.26 17.37 24.18
CA SER A 441 -4.30 18.84 24.09
C SER A 441 -4.36 19.30 22.63
N ILE A 442 -5.27 20.21 22.32
CA ILE A 442 -5.45 20.72 20.96
C ILE A 442 -4.89 22.15 20.87
N ARG A 443 -4.07 22.41 19.86
CA ARG A 443 -3.44 23.71 19.61
C ARG A 443 -3.40 24.01 18.11
N ALA A 444 -3.40 25.30 17.76
CA ALA A 444 -3.01 25.70 16.41
C ALA A 444 -1.49 25.62 16.27
N LYS A 445 -1.02 25.13 15.13
CA LYS A 445 0.38 25.19 14.74
C LYS A 445 0.70 26.63 14.33
N GLU A 446 1.81 27.15 14.85
CA GLU A 446 2.25 28.50 14.54
C GLU A 446 2.98 28.54 13.20
N PHE A 447 2.71 29.57 12.41
CA PHE A 447 3.38 29.84 11.14
C PHE A 447 3.88 31.28 11.14
N TRP A 448 5.03 31.48 10.51
CA TRP A 448 5.71 32.77 10.46
C TRP A 448 6.09 33.14 9.03
N GLY A 449 6.49 34.40 8.81
CA GLY A 449 7.13 34.83 7.57
C GLY A 449 8.51 34.19 7.38
N LEU A 450 9.02 34.26 6.15
CA LEU A 450 10.32 33.67 5.78
C LEU A 450 11.51 34.29 6.53
N ASP A 451 11.36 35.50 7.07
CA ASP A 451 12.34 36.18 7.92
C ASP A 451 12.61 35.41 9.23
N ALA A 452 11.60 34.66 9.70
CA ALA A 452 11.70 33.88 10.93
C ALA A 452 12.46 32.56 10.77
N VAL A 453 12.80 32.13 9.54
CA VAL A 453 13.50 30.85 9.30
C VAL A 453 14.77 30.72 10.14
N ARG A 454 15.56 31.79 10.25
CA ARG A 454 16.77 31.80 11.08
C ARG A 454 16.47 31.56 12.56
N LYS A 455 15.40 32.18 13.07
CA LYS A 455 14.96 32.08 14.47
C LYS A 455 14.47 30.67 14.82
N LEU A 456 13.90 29.95 13.86
CA LEU A 456 13.44 28.57 14.06
C LEU A 456 14.58 27.58 14.33
N PHE A 457 15.81 27.91 13.93
CA PHE A 457 17.00 27.11 14.23
C PHE A 457 17.76 27.54 15.49
N GLU A 458 17.36 28.66 16.13
CA GLU A 458 18.02 29.12 17.34
C GLU A 458 17.70 28.20 18.53
N ASP A 459 18.70 27.93 19.37
CA ASP A 459 18.56 27.08 20.56
C ASP A 459 17.43 27.52 21.50
N LYS A 460 17.13 28.82 21.54
CA LYS A 460 16.03 29.36 22.34
C LYS A 460 14.68 28.82 21.86
N PHE A 461 14.50 28.69 20.55
CA PHE A 461 13.27 28.16 19.97
C PHE A 461 13.17 26.65 20.16
N THR A 462 14.22 25.91 19.82
CA THR A 462 14.24 24.44 19.92
C THR A 462 14.06 23.94 21.37
N ARG A 463 14.55 24.68 22.38
CA ARG A 463 14.32 24.37 23.80
C ARG A 463 12.89 24.63 24.28
N ASN A 464 12.17 25.54 23.64
CA ASN A 464 10.77 25.84 23.99
C ASN A 464 9.79 24.82 23.40
N VAL A 465 10.23 24.05 22.42
CA VAL A 465 9.43 23.02 21.76
C VAL A 465 9.67 21.70 22.48
N GLY A 466 8.60 21.10 23.03
CA GLY A 466 8.67 19.89 23.86
C GLY A 466 8.84 18.58 23.08
N HIS A 467 9.12 18.66 21.77
CA HIS A 467 9.26 17.55 20.84
C HIS A 467 10.38 17.81 19.85
N GLU A 468 10.81 16.76 19.16
CA GLU A 468 11.88 16.82 18.18
C GLU A 468 11.42 17.49 16.88
N ILE A 469 12.19 18.47 16.41
CA ILE A 469 11.98 19.15 15.13
C ILE A 469 12.79 18.43 14.06
N ASP A 470 12.12 17.84 13.07
CA ASP A 470 12.73 17.01 12.04
C ASP A 470 12.93 17.75 10.70
N GLY A 471 12.53 19.01 10.62
CA GLY A 471 12.69 19.85 9.44
C GLY A 471 11.82 21.11 9.46
N LEU A 472 11.57 21.66 8.28
CA LEU A 472 10.70 22.81 8.05
C LEU A 472 9.63 22.47 7.00
N ILE A 473 8.48 23.12 7.10
CA ILE A 473 7.41 23.10 6.10
C ILE A 473 7.17 24.52 5.58
N PHE A 474 7.08 24.67 4.27
CA PHE A 474 6.84 25.93 3.58
C PHE A 474 5.50 25.87 2.88
N GLN A 475 4.54 26.63 3.39
CA GLN A 475 3.17 26.68 2.90
C GLN A 475 2.97 27.91 2.00
N PRO A 476 2.50 27.76 0.76
CA PRO A 476 2.17 28.90 -0.10
C PRO A 476 0.98 29.67 0.47
N VAL A 477 1.06 31.00 0.48
CA VAL A 477 0.03 31.85 1.12
C VAL A 477 -1.19 32.03 0.23
N LYS A 478 -0.99 32.33 -1.06
CA LYS A 478 -2.07 32.73 -1.98
C LYS A 478 -2.86 31.56 -2.55
N GLU A 479 -2.33 30.35 -2.44
CA GLU A 479 -2.95 29.17 -3.06
C GLU A 479 -4.05 28.57 -2.19
N PRO A 480 -5.16 28.09 -2.82
CA PRO A 480 -6.17 27.34 -2.11
C PRO A 480 -5.61 25.99 -1.65
N TYR A 481 -6.26 25.39 -0.67
CA TYR A 481 -5.95 24.04 -0.22
C TYR A 481 -6.16 23.04 -1.36
N ARG A 482 -5.15 22.21 -1.63
CA ARG A 482 -5.18 21.20 -2.70
C ARG A 482 -5.02 19.81 -2.13
N ALA A 483 -6.00 18.95 -2.39
CA ALA A 483 -5.99 17.55 -2.03
C ALA A 483 -4.95 16.75 -2.85
N GLY A 484 -4.33 15.74 -2.22
CA GLY A 484 -3.29 14.93 -2.85
C GLY A 484 -1.97 15.68 -3.08
N ARG A 485 -1.18 15.28 -4.08
CA ARG A 485 0.16 15.84 -4.32
C ARG A 485 0.11 17.34 -4.64
N CYS A 486 0.86 18.14 -3.89
CA CYS A 486 0.99 19.58 -4.07
C CYS A 486 2.46 19.95 -4.29
N ASP A 487 2.83 20.31 -5.52
CA ASP A 487 4.22 20.62 -5.89
C ASP A 487 4.71 21.98 -5.36
N THR A 488 3.79 22.84 -4.94
CA THR A 488 4.08 24.15 -4.33
C THR A 488 4.19 24.06 -2.80
N LEU A 489 3.70 23.00 -2.17
CA LEU A 489 3.86 22.76 -0.75
C LEU A 489 5.18 22.03 -0.49
N LEU A 490 6.15 22.72 0.12
CA LEU A 490 7.52 22.21 0.22
C LEU A 490 7.85 21.75 1.64
N LYS A 491 8.42 20.56 1.76
CA LYS A 491 9.07 20.09 2.99
C LYS A 491 10.59 20.13 2.83
N TRP A 492 11.28 20.67 3.83
CA TRP A 492 12.72 20.66 3.88
C TRP A 492 13.17 19.88 5.13
N LYS A 493 14.19 19.04 4.96
CA LYS A 493 14.88 18.38 6.06
C LYS A 493 16.38 18.65 5.93
N PRO A 494 17.10 18.83 7.05
CA PRO A 494 18.56 18.89 7.01
C PRO A 494 19.12 17.68 6.26
N PRO A 495 20.10 17.84 5.36
CA PRO A 495 20.73 16.70 4.68
C PRO A 495 21.28 15.65 5.64
N SER A 496 21.72 16.08 6.83
CA SER A 496 22.18 15.21 7.93
C SER A 496 21.09 14.35 8.56
N HIS A 497 19.82 14.73 8.42
CA HIS A 497 18.65 14.01 8.95
C HIS A 497 17.90 13.23 7.87
N ASN A 498 18.39 13.25 6.62
CA ASN A 498 17.86 12.39 5.57
C ASN A 498 18.36 10.96 5.80
N SER A 499 17.45 10.11 6.23
CA SER A 499 17.63 8.68 6.30
C SER A 499 16.68 7.98 5.32
N ILE A 500 17.08 6.79 4.89
CA ILE A 500 16.26 5.89 4.08
C ILE A 500 16.33 4.51 4.73
N ASP A 501 15.17 3.88 4.83
CA ASP A 501 15.04 2.50 5.29
C ASP A 501 15.34 1.55 4.13
N PHE A 502 16.34 0.71 4.30
CA PHE A 502 16.73 -0.32 3.33
C PHE A 502 16.59 -1.70 3.93
N LYS A 503 16.18 -2.68 3.12
CA LYS A 503 16.38 -4.08 3.47
C LYS A 503 17.85 -4.44 3.25
N LEU A 504 18.53 -4.85 4.31
CA LEU A 504 19.93 -5.30 4.26
C LEU A 504 19.99 -6.76 3.81
N GLN A 505 20.83 -7.08 2.85
CA GLN A 505 21.24 -8.45 2.56
C GLN A 505 22.77 -8.54 2.50
N ILE A 506 23.37 -9.30 3.40
CA ILE A 506 24.81 -9.50 3.44
C ILE A 506 25.15 -10.71 2.57
N ARG A 507 26.05 -10.51 1.60
CA ARG A 507 26.56 -11.60 0.77
C ARG A 507 28.08 -11.61 0.81
N ARG A 508 28.64 -12.83 0.80
CA ARG A 508 30.07 -13.04 0.61
C ARG A 508 30.36 -12.98 -0.89
N VAL A 509 31.20 -12.03 -1.30
CA VAL A 509 31.60 -11.84 -2.69
C VAL A 509 33.06 -12.28 -2.82
N CYS A 510 33.31 -13.23 -3.72
CA CYS A 510 34.64 -13.65 -4.11
C CYS A 510 34.85 -13.21 -5.56
N LYS A 511 35.77 -12.28 -5.80
CA LYS A 511 36.19 -11.91 -7.15
C LYS A 511 37.49 -12.63 -7.48
N GLU A 512 37.70 -12.94 -8.75
CA GLU A 512 38.88 -13.64 -9.23
C GLU A 512 40.13 -12.76 -8.97
N GLY A 513 41.06 -13.27 -8.16
CA GLY A 513 42.28 -12.54 -7.76
C GLY A 513 42.16 -11.67 -6.50
N GLU A 514 40.99 -11.56 -5.87
CA GLU A 514 40.77 -10.78 -4.64
C GLU A 514 40.45 -11.68 -3.44
N LEU A 515 40.75 -11.19 -2.22
CA LEU A 515 40.33 -11.87 -1.00
C LEU A 515 38.80 -11.82 -0.86
N PRO A 516 38.17 -12.87 -0.32
CA PRO A 516 36.73 -12.91 -0.11
C PRO A 516 36.28 -11.83 0.89
N GLU A 517 35.41 -10.92 0.45
CA GLU A 517 34.86 -9.85 1.29
C GLU A 517 33.35 -10.03 1.53
N HIS A 518 32.87 -9.57 2.68
CA HIS A 518 31.44 -9.51 2.97
C HIS A 518 30.91 -8.12 2.66
N ILE A 519 29.91 -8.05 1.79
CA ILE A 519 29.29 -6.81 1.34
C ILE A 519 27.81 -6.83 1.73
N GLY A 520 27.34 -5.74 2.35
CA GLY A 520 25.93 -5.51 2.64
C GLY A 520 25.27 -4.80 1.47
N PHE A 521 24.35 -5.46 0.81
CA PHE A 521 23.55 -4.91 -0.28
C PHE A 521 22.26 -4.29 0.27
N LEU A 522 21.98 -3.04 -0.13
CA LEU A 522 20.83 -2.26 0.34
C LEU A 522 19.73 -2.25 -0.72
N TYR A 523 18.54 -2.73 -0.36
CA TYR A 523 17.38 -2.78 -1.25
C TYR A 523 16.28 -1.85 -0.77
N VAL A 524 15.62 -1.15 -1.69
CA VAL A 524 14.38 -0.42 -1.42
C VAL A 524 13.17 -1.29 -1.77
N GLN A 525 12.00 -0.99 -1.21
CA GLN A 525 10.78 -1.74 -1.51
C GLN A 525 10.53 -1.81 -3.02
N HIS A 526 10.20 -3.01 -3.50
CA HIS A 526 9.87 -3.32 -4.90
C HIS A 526 11.02 -3.24 -5.91
N GLU A 527 12.26 -2.98 -5.48
CA GLU A 527 13.44 -3.05 -6.35
C GLU A 527 14.21 -4.36 -6.19
N SER A 528 14.46 -5.03 -7.31
CA SER A 528 15.22 -6.29 -7.35
C SER A 528 16.73 -6.10 -7.40
N ARG A 529 17.16 -4.87 -7.72
CA ARG A 529 18.58 -4.49 -7.77
C ARG A 529 18.96 -3.76 -6.49
N PRO A 530 20.19 -3.97 -5.98
CA PRO A 530 20.68 -3.19 -4.86
C PRO A 530 20.81 -1.73 -5.29
N MET A 531 20.21 -0.83 -4.50
CA MET A 531 20.29 0.63 -4.71
C MET A 531 21.60 1.21 -4.15
N GLY A 532 22.25 0.49 -3.25
CA GLY A 532 23.52 0.87 -2.67
C GLY A 532 24.22 -0.32 -2.02
N GLU A 533 25.49 -0.12 -1.71
CA GLU A 533 26.33 -1.10 -1.06
C GLU A 533 26.97 -0.49 0.19
N MET A 534 27.20 -1.31 1.20
CA MET A 534 27.91 -0.93 2.41
C MET A 534 28.85 -2.05 2.88
N LYS A 535 29.92 -1.67 3.58
CA LYS A 535 30.85 -2.64 4.16
C LYS A 535 30.16 -3.43 5.27
N ALA A 536 30.10 -4.75 5.14
CA ALA A 536 29.54 -5.60 6.19
C ALA A 536 30.55 -5.70 7.35
N THR A 537 30.21 -5.07 8.48
CA THR A 537 31.00 -5.18 9.72
C THR A 537 30.44 -6.29 10.60
N LYS A 538 31.24 -6.83 11.54
CA LYS A 538 30.78 -7.86 12.49
C LYS A 538 29.52 -7.45 13.27
N LYS A 539 29.33 -6.15 13.50
CA LYS A 539 28.15 -5.58 14.18
C LYS A 539 26.89 -5.59 13.31
N LEU A 540 27.02 -5.68 11.98
CA LEU A 540 25.90 -5.66 11.04
C LEU A 540 25.36 -7.06 10.70
N LEU A 541 26.15 -8.12 10.94
CA LEU A 541 25.76 -9.50 10.66
C LEU A 541 24.40 -9.91 11.28
N PRO A 542 24.06 -9.53 12.53
CA PRO A 542 22.76 -9.88 13.11
C PRO A 542 21.54 -9.19 12.48
N TYR A 543 21.77 -8.19 11.62
CA TYR A 543 20.74 -7.43 10.93
C TYR A 543 20.55 -7.89 9.47
N ASP A 544 21.19 -9.00 9.06
CA ASP A 544 20.97 -9.59 7.74
C ASP A 544 19.50 -9.98 7.55
N GLY A 545 18.95 -9.61 6.39
CA GLY A 545 17.53 -9.80 6.05
C GLY A 545 16.56 -8.79 6.69
N LYS A 546 17.02 -7.92 7.60
CA LYS A 546 16.19 -6.92 8.29
C LYS A 546 16.19 -5.56 7.60
N ILE A 547 15.21 -4.73 7.94
CA ILE A 547 15.15 -3.32 7.55
C ILE A 547 16.09 -2.53 8.47
N ILE A 548 16.95 -1.71 7.87
CA ILE A 548 17.88 -0.83 8.58
C ILE A 548 17.72 0.60 8.08
N GLU A 549 17.79 1.54 9.02
CA GLU A 549 17.80 2.96 8.71
C GLU A 549 19.24 3.41 8.38
N CYS A 550 19.45 3.91 7.16
CA CYS A 550 20.76 4.36 6.70
C CYS A 550 20.78 5.87 6.46
N THR A 551 21.90 6.51 6.84
CA THR A 551 22.18 7.92 6.53
C THR A 551 23.40 8.03 5.64
N LEU A 552 23.37 8.99 4.71
CA LEU A 552 24.48 9.26 3.81
C LEU A 552 25.48 10.19 4.51
N GLN A 553 26.72 9.72 4.74
CA GLN A 553 27.83 10.59 5.11
C GLN A 553 28.78 10.76 3.94
N VAL A 554 28.93 12.00 3.48
CA VAL A 554 29.95 12.37 2.51
C VAL A 554 31.23 12.70 3.27
N LYS A 555 32.20 11.78 3.30
CA LYS A 555 33.58 12.12 3.69
C LYS A 555 34.36 12.48 2.43
N THR A 556 35.28 13.43 2.55
CA THR A 556 35.97 14.13 1.45
C THR A 556 36.63 13.25 0.38
N HIS A 557 36.79 11.93 0.59
CA HIS A 557 37.32 10.99 -0.41
C HIS A 557 36.62 9.61 -0.41
N SER A 558 35.45 9.46 0.22
CA SER A 558 34.61 8.25 0.11
C SER A 558 33.18 8.47 0.62
N THR A 559 32.21 7.96 -0.13
CA THR A 559 30.80 7.89 0.29
C THR A 559 30.65 6.73 1.26
N LEU A 560 30.28 7.00 2.52
CA LEU A 560 30.05 5.97 3.52
C LEU A 560 28.59 5.98 3.95
N CYS A 561 27.84 4.90 3.67
CA CYS A 561 26.54 4.67 4.29
C CYS A 561 26.77 4.21 5.74
N LEU A 562 26.28 5.01 6.70
CA LEU A 562 26.29 4.63 8.11
C LEU A 562 24.90 4.14 8.49
N ALA A 563 24.83 2.86 8.85
CA ALA A 563 23.67 2.29 9.51
C ALA A 563 23.69 2.73 10.98
N ARG A 564 22.66 3.45 11.41
CA ARG A 564 22.40 3.59 12.85
C ARG A 564 21.60 2.35 13.24
N GLY A 565 22.20 1.49 14.04
CA GLY A 565 21.50 0.36 14.65
C GLY A 565 20.52 0.87 15.70
N GLN A 566 19.35 1.36 15.29
CA GLN A 566 18.18 1.40 16.14
C GLN A 566 17.21 0.35 15.65
N SER A 567 16.98 -0.66 16.47
CA SER A 567 15.75 -1.46 16.45
C SER A 567 14.60 -0.57 16.93
N ARG A 568 14.28 0.48 16.17
CA ARG A 568 12.94 1.09 16.20
C ARG A 568 12.28 0.58 14.93
N TYR A 569 11.07 0.05 15.07
CA TYR A 569 10.32 -0.71 14.06
C TYR A 569 10.59 -2.21 14.02
N SER A 570 10.13 -2.91 15.07
CA SER A 570 9.60 -4.27 14.90
C SER A 570 8.15 -4.29 14.38
N ARG A 571 7.54 -3.14 14.06
CA ARG A 571 6.11 -3.05 13.69
C ARG A 571 5.73 -1.87 12.76
N LYS A 572 6.58 -1.46 11.84
CA LYS A 572 6.10 -0.65 10.69
C LYS A 572 6.24 -1.47 9.43
N VAL A 573 5.13 -1.58 8.71
CA VAL A 573 4.91 -2.35 7.49
C VAL A 573 4.72 -3.86 7.75
N ALA A 574 3.59 -4.17 8.39
CA ALA A 574 2.81 -5.36 8.03
C ALA A 574 1.75 -4.92 7.02
#